data_AF-X6MZL0-F1
#
_entry.id   AF-X6MZL0-F1
#
_cell.length_a   1.000
_cell.length_b   1.000
_cell.length_c   1.000
_cell.angle_alpha   90.00
_cell.angle_beta   90.00
_cell.angle_gamma   90.00
#
_symmetry.space_group_name_H-M   'P 1'
#
loop_
_entity.id
_entity.type
_entity.pdbx_description
1 polymer ?
#
loop_
_entity_poly.entity_id
_entity_poly.type
_entity_poly.pdbx_seq_one_letter_code
_entity_poly.pdbx_strand_id
1 'polypeptide(L)'
;MSVMSNKKYFVVSYSYQKSLSSFLRALSKFHEYLRMSSLFSGKTKEKQTSDVEHAINKLKQEIQVTEKREESLGKKISDCVERARQKAKNNAKKVEFCIGALAELRKKKRFKSDLDASQLKKMILEGQLTSLENKNTENKVLTSKNWFVIECIFFCSSVHNIFCDKWSNSSDENGIAAISGTSTEKQRDLVNEMTYVMDQVQEINVTSDQPLVEISEEDELEAELAVLMNDASNKPSTIEAKKEDEVSTHNVSSEKTGEEKTD
;
A
#
# COMPACT_ATOMS: atom_id res chain seq x y z
N MET A 1 -9.23 76.28 -48.49
CA MET A 1 -8.41 75.13 -48.89
C MET A 1 -7.85 74.47 -47.64
N SER A 2 -8.31 73.27 -47.27
CA SER A 2 -7.50 72.25 -46.59
C SER A 2 -8.31 70.95 -46.49
N VAL A 3 -8.09 70.04 -47.44
CA VAL A 3 -8.62 68.67 -47.40
C VAL A 3 -7.43 67.75 -47.69
N MET A 4 -6.58 67.53 -46.70
CA MET A 4 -5.58 66.48 -46.73
C MET A 4 -5.41 65.88 -45.34
N SER A 5 -5.84 64.63 -45.19
CA SER A 5 -5.19 63.55 -44.41
C SER A 5 -6.24 62.60 -43.83
N ASN A 6 -6.59 61.54 -44.56
CA ASN A 6 -7.32 60.41 -43.99
C ASN A 6 -7.05 59.07 -44.71
N LYS A 7 -5.86 58.88 -45.31
CA LYS A 7 -5.49 57.63 -46.00
C LYS A 7 -4.53 56.72 -45.22
N LYS A 8 -3.92 57.18 -44.12
CA LYS A 8 -2.94 56.38 -43.35
C LYS A 8 -3.57 55.42 -42.33
N TYR A 9 -4.82 55.62 -41.91
CA TYR A 9 -5.46 54.74 -40.93
C TYR A 9 -6.05 53.45 -41.52
N PHE A 10 -6.24 53.37 -42.85
CA PHE A 10 -6.93 52.24 -43.48
C PHE A 10 -6.02 51.03 -43.78
N VAL A 11 -4.71 51.26 -43.93
CA VAL A 11 -3.76 50.18 -44.27
C VAL A 11 -3.39 49.36 -43.02
N VAL A 12 -3.38 49.99 -41.85
CA VAL A 12 -3.09 49.31 -40.58
C VAL A 12 -4.19 48.28 -40.27
N SER A 13 -5.46 48.62 -40.53
CA SER A 13 -6.62 47.76 -40.24
C SER A 13 -6.59 46.43 -41.02
N TYR A 14 -6.13 46.45 -42.27
CA TYR A 14 -6.14 45.28 -43.16
C TYR A 14 -5.09 44.23 -42.80
N SER A 15 -3.94 44.65 -42.26
CA SER A 15 -2.88 43.74 -41.84
C SER A 15 -3.27 42.95 -40.59
N TYR A 16 -3.90 43.63 -39.61
CA TYR A 16 -4.43 42.98 -38.41
C TYR A 16 -5.51 41.95 -38.75
N GLN A 17 -6.36 42.22 -39.73
CA GLN A 17 -7.45 41.31 -40.11
C GLN A 17 -6.95 39.97 -40.69
N LYS A 18 -5.88 40.00 -41.50
CA LYS A 18 -5.26 38.77 -42.03
C LYS A 18 -4.59 37.95 -40.94
N SER A 19 -3.85 38.59 -40.03
CA SER A 19 -3.22 37.90 -38.90
C SER A 19 -4.26 37.22 -38.00
N LEU A 20 -5.34 37.94 -37.66
CA LEU A 20 -6.43 37.41 -36.83
C LEU A 20 -7.12 36.20 -37.49
N SER A 21 -7.37 36.26 -38.80
CA SER A 21 -8.00 35.14 -39.52
C SER A 21 -7.13 33.88 -39.54
N SER A 22 -5.81 34.03 -39.56
CA SER A 22 -4.85 32.93 -39.56
C SER A 22 -4.80 32.26 -38.19
N PHE A 23 -4.79 33.10 -37.14
CA PHE A 23 -4.84 32.65 -35.75
C PHE A 23 -6.14 31.92 -35.42
N LEU A 24 -7.29 32.46 -35.81
CA LEU A 24 -8.59 31.80 -35.61
C LEU A 24 -8.68 30.45 -36.33
N ARG A 25 -8.07 30.33 -37.53
CA ARG A 25 -8.02 29.07 -38.27
C ARG A 25 -7.11 28.05 -37.60
N ALA A 26 -6.00 28.49 -36.98
CA ALA A 26 -5.13 27.63 -36.18
C ALA A 26 -5.83 27.17 -34.88
N LEU A 27 -6.53 28.06 -34.18
CA LEU A 27 -7.35 27.71 -33.02
C LEU A 27 -8.46 26.71 -33.35
N SER A 28 -9.11 26.87 -34.52
CA SER A 28 -10.12 25.90 -34.98
C SER A 28 -9.52 24.52 -35.17
N LYS A 29 -8.35 24.41 -35.83
CA LYS A 29 -7.66 23.12 -36.03
C LYS A 29 -7.19 22.50 -34.71
N PHE A 30 -6.71 23.32 -33.78
CA PHE A 30 -6.29 22.87 -32.47
C PHE A 30 -7.48 22.37 -31.63
N HIS A 31 -8.61 23.09 -31.66
CA HIS A 31 -9.84 22.66 -31.02
C HIS A 31 -10.37 21.36 -31.63
N GLU A 32 -10.25 21.19 -32.94
CA GLU A 32 -10.62 19.95 -33.63
C GLU A 32 -9.68 18.79 -33.28
N TYR A 33 -8.38 19.06 -33.12
CA TYR A 33 -7.42 18.10 -32.59
C TYR A 33 -7.71 17.70 -31.14
N LEU A 34 -8.04 18.66 -30.26
CA LEU A 34 -8.48 18.39 -28.88
C LEU A 34 -9.78 17.58 -28.84
N ARG A 35 -10.73 17.89 -29.73
CA ARG A 35 -11.98 17.14 -29.86
C ARG A 35 -11.71 15.71 -30.36
N MET A 36 -10.82 15.52 -31.32
CA MET A 36 -10.45 14.20 -31.85
C MET A 36 -9.64 13.38 -30.84
N SER A 37 -8.75 14.01 -30.07
CA SER A 37 -8.05 13.34 -28.96
C SER A 37 -8.98 12.98 -27.80
N SER A 38 -10.06 13.76 -27.58
CA SER A 38 -11.13 13.39 -26.64
C SER A 38 -11.95 12.17 -27.08
N LEU A 39 -12.02 11.89 -28.40
CA LEU A 39 -12.72 10.70 -28.92
C LEU A 39 -11.86 9.42 -28.81
N PHE A 40 -10.53 9.56 -28.76
CA PHE A 40 -9.61 8.44 -28.49
C PHE A 40 -9.38 8.18 -26.99
N SER A 41 -9.70 9.15 -26.13
CA SER A 41 -10.01 8.87 -24.72
C SER A 41 -11.43 8.31 -24.61
N GLY A 42 -11.59 7.03 -24.97
CA GLY A 42 -12.85 6.31 -24.79
C GLY A 42 -13.46 6.59 -23.41
N LYS A 43 -14.79 6.76 -23.37
CA LYS A 43 -15.63 7.13 -22.21
C LYS A 43 -15.62 6.10 -21.06
N THR A 44 -14.45 5.74 -20.58
CA THR A 44 -14.20 4.83 -19.47
C THR A 44 -13.00 5.40 -18.75
N LYS A 45 -13.16 6.38 -17.84
CA LYS A 45 -12.10 6.74 -16.84
C LYS A 45 -12.41 7.87 -15.84
N GLU A 46 -13.65 8.17 -15.47
CA GLU A 46 -13.91 9.09 -14.33
C GLU A 46 -14.26 8.37 -13.02
N LYS A 47 -14.41 7.03 -13.04
CA LYS A 47 -14.66 6.21 -11.85
C LYS A 47 -13.44 5.43 -11.33
N GLN A 48 -12.30 5.49 -12.02
CA GLN A 48 -11.20 4.54 -11.78
C GLN A 48 -10.16 5.05 -10.77
N THR A 49 -10.06 6.37 -10.55
CA THR A 49 -9.10 6.94 -9.57
C THR A 49 -9.55 6.74 -8.13
N SER A 50 -10.86 6.82 -7.85
CA SER A 50 -11.39 6.47 -6.52
C SER A 50 -11.18 4.99 -6.18
N ASP A 51 -11.03 4.15 -7.20
CA ASP A 51 -10.86 2.71 -7.03
C ASP A 51 -9.44 2.36 -6.54
N VAL A 52 -8.41 3.06 -7.00
CA VAL A 52 -7.03 2.82 -6.57
C VAL A 52 -6.81 3.20 -5.11
N GLU A 53 -7.29 4.37 -4.68
CA GLU A 53 -7.18 4.78 -3.28
C GLU A 53 -8.02 3.90 -2.35
N HIS A 54 -9.19 3.44 -2.82
CA HIS A 54 -9.99 2.46 -2.09
C HIS A 54 -9.27 1.11 -1.96
N ALA A 55 -8.65 0.61 -3.03
CA ALA A 55 -7.85 -0.63 -3.01
C ALA A 55 -6.64 -0.53 -2.06
N ILE A 56 -5.92 0.60 -2.08
CA ILE A 56 -4.81 0.87 -1.14
C ILE A 56 -5.32 0.81 0.31
N ASN A 57 -6.45 1.48 0.61
CA ASN A 57 -7.01 1.48 1.96
C ASN A 57 -7.47 0.09 2.40
N LYS A 58 -8.06 -0.69 1.49
CA LYS A 58 -8.47 -2.08 1.75
C LYS A 58 -7.27 -2.97 2.06
N LEU A 59 -6.19 -2.88 1.29
CA LEU A 59 -4.95 -3.63 1.56
C LEU A 59 -4.35 -3.26 2.92
N LYS A 60 -4.34 -1.97 3.28
CA LYS A 60 -3.89 -1.52 4.60
C LYS A 60 -4.71 -2.14 5.73
N GLN A 61 -6.03 -2.22 5.58
CA GLN A 61 -6.91 -2.88 6.55
C GLN A 61 -6.63 -4.39 6.66
N GLU A 62 -6.44 -5.08 5.53
CA GLU A 62 -6.12 -6.52 5.51
C GLU A 62 -4.76 -6.82 6.14
N ILE A 63 -3.74 -5.99 5.90
CA ILE A 63 -2.43 -6.07 6.58
C ILE A 63 -2.62 -5.93 8.09
N GLN A 64 -3.36 -4.91 8.55
CA GLN A 64 -3.59 -4.69 9.97
C GLN A 64 -4.32 -5.86 10.66
N VAL A 65 -5.30 -6.48 9.97
CA VAL A 65 -5.98 -7.67 10.48
C VAL A 65 -5.00 -8.86 10.59
N THR A 66 -4.12 -9.01 9.59
CA THR A 66 -3.09 -10.07 9.57
C THR A 66 -2.09 -9.87 10.72
N GLU A 67 -1.64 -8.65 10.97
CA GLU A 67 -0.75 -8.33 12.11
C GLU A 67 -1.38 -8.67 13.47
N LYS A 68 -2.65 -8.35 13.67
CA LYS A 68 -3.36 -8.72 14.92
C LYS A 68 -3.45 -10.24 15.08
N ARG A 69 -3.61 -10.98 13.98
CA ARG A 69 -3.61 -12.45 13.98
C ARG A 69 -2.22 -13.00 14.33
N GLU A 70 -1.15 -12.44 13.77
CA GLU A 70 0.24 -12.79 14.11
C GLU A 70 0.52 -12.59 15.61
N GLU A 71 0.11 -11.46 16.18
CA GLU A 71 0.28 -11.18 17.60
C GLU A 71 -0.49 -12.20 18.47
N SER A 72 -1.73 -12.53 18.09
CA SER A 72 -2.54 -13.54 18.78
C SER A 72 -1.90 -14.93 18.72
N LEU A 73 -1.38 -15.33 17.57
CA LEU A 73 -0.66 -16.60 17.40
C LEU A 73 0.63 -16.62 18.23
N GLY A 74 1.39 -15.53 18.24
CA GLY A 74 2.58 -15.38 19.08
C GLY A 74 2.30 -15.57 20.57
N LYS A 75 1.20 -14.98 21.08
CA LYS A 75 0.74 -15.19 22.46
C LYS A 75 0.39 -16.67 22.72
N LYS A 76 -0.37 -17.32 21.83
CA LYS A 76 -0.73 -18.74 21.96
C LYS A 76 0.49 -19.66 21.97
N ILE A 77 1.50 -19.38 21.15
CA ILE A 77 2.78 -20.11 21.11
C ILE A 77 3.48 -19.98 22.47
N SER A 78 3.58 -18.75 23.00
CA SER A 78 4.16 -18.49 24.33
C SER A 78 3.45 -19.27 25.43
N ASP A 79 2.11 -19.22 25.45
CA ASP A 79 1.30 -19.92 26.44
C ASP A 79 1.47 -21.45 26.34
N CYS A 80 1.59 -22.01 25.13
CA CYS A 80 1.86 -23.44 24.94
C CYS A 80 3.22 -23.85 25.48
N VAL A 81 4.26 -23.03 25.27
CA VAL A 81 5.60 -23.27 25.82
C VAL A 81 5.58 -23.21 27.34
N GLU A 82 4.88 -22.24 27.92
CA GLU A 82 4.77 -22.13 29.37
C GLU A 82 4.01 -23.32 29.98
N ARG A 83 2.88 -23.73 29.38
CA ARG A 83 2.14 -24.93 29.79
C ARG A 83 3.00 -26.20 29.68
N ALA A 84 3.75 -26.36 28.58
CA ALA A 84 4.67 -27.49 28.41
C ALA A 84 5.73 -27.51 29.51
N ARG A 85 6.33 -26.34 29.84
CA ARG A 85 7.28 -26.18 30.94
C ARG A 85 6.68 -26.51 32.30
N GLN A 86 5.47 -26.03 32.59
CA GLN A 86 4.78 -26.32 33.85
C GLN A 86 4.50 -27.83 33.99
N LYS A 87 4.02 -28.49 32.93
CA LYS A 87 3.79 -29.95 32.92
C LYS A 87 5.10 -30.74 33.11
N ALA A 88 6.20 -30.31 32.48
CA ALA A 88 7.51 -30.94 32.65
C ALA A 88 8.05 -30.80 34.10
N LYS A 89 7.83 -29.64 34.74
CA LYS A 89 8.24 -29.41 36.13
C LYS A 89 7.46 -30.23 37.15
N ASN A 90 6.16 -30.41 36.92
CA ASN A 90 5.25 -30.93 37.94
C ASN A 90 5.42 -32.42 38.29
N ASN A 91 6.26 -33.19 37.58
CA ASN A 91 6.85 -34.48 38.01
C ASN A 91 7.55 -35.16 36.82
N ALA A 92 8.82 -34.82 36.58
CA ALA A 92 9.63 -35.36 35.47
C ALA A 92 9.75 -36.91 35.44
N LYS A 93 9.32 -37.61 36.49
CA LYS A 93 9.41 -39.08 36.60
C LYS A 93 8.15 -39.83 36.16
N LYS A 94 6.98 -39.18 36.00
CA LYS A 94 5.78 -39.90 35.51
C LYS A 94 5.60 -39.68 34.01
N VAL A 95 5.52 -40.80 33.28
CA VAL A 95 5.34 -40.84 31.82
C VAL A 95 4.14 -40.00 31.35
N GLU A 96 3.06 -39.96 32.13
CA GLU A 96 1.85 -39.17 31.81
C GLU A 96 2.13 -37.67 31.64
N PHE A 97 3.06 -37.09 32.41
CA PHE A 97 3.41 -35.67 32.29
C PHE A 97 4.23 -35.37 31.03
N CYS A 98 5.09 -36.30 30.61
CA CYS A 98 5.85 -36.17 29.36
C CYS A 98 4.91 -36.19 28.15
N ILE A 99 3.93 -37.10 28.14
CA ILE A 99 2.89 -37.13 27.08
C ILE A 99 2.11 -35.80 27.06
N GLY A 100 1.74 -35.30 28.24
CA GLY A 100 1.02 -34.03 28.37
C GLY A 100 1.82 -32.81 27.90
N ALA A 101 3.14 -32.79 28.11
CA ALA A 101 4.04 -31.74 27.63
C ALA A 101 4.24 -31.83 26.11
N LEU A 102 4.45 -33.04 25.59
CA LEU A 102 4.59 -33.29 24.14
C LEU A 102 3.33 -32.90 23.37
N ALA A 103 2.14 -33.14 23.94
CA ALA A 103 0.87 -32.67 23.37
C ALA A 103 0.77 -31.13 23.26
N GLU A 104 1.33 -30.37 24.20
CA GLU A 104 1.39 -28.90 24.11
C GLU A 104 2.45 -28.43 23.09
N LEU A 105 3.57 -29.15 22.96
CA LEU A 105 4.58 -28.87 21.93
C LEU A 105 4.05 -29.13 20.51
N ARG A 106 3.24 -30.17 20.31
CA ARG A 106 2.52 -30.38 19.04
C ARG A 106 1.60 -29.21 18.70
N LYS A 107 0.86 -28.67 19.68
CA LYS A 107 0.03 -27.46 19.47
C LYS A 107 0.88 -26.24 19.11
N LYS A 108 2.00 -26.02 19.82
CA LYS A 108 2.98 -24.96 19.52
C LYS A 108 3.42 -25.04 18.05
N LYS A 109 3.77 -26.24 17.56
CA LYS A 109 4.20 -26.45 16.18
C LYS A 109 3.12 -26.04 15.16
N ARG A 110 1.86 -26.43 15.41
CA ARG A 110 0.73 -26.01 14.54
C ARG A 110 0.56 -24.49 14.52
N PHE A 111 0.56 -23.84 15.68
CA PHE A 111 0.47 -22.38 15.73
C PHE A 111 1.68 -21.68 15.08
N LYS A 112 2.86 -22.29 15.11
CA LYS A 112 4.04 -21.79 14.42
C LYS A 112 3.88 -21.89 12.90
N SER A 113 3.41 -23.02 12.38
CA SER A 113 3.08 -23.15 10.96
C SER A 113 2.03 -22.12 10.51
N ASP A 114 0.99 -21.89 11.31
CA ASP A 114 -0.03 -20.87 11.04
C ASP A 114 0.55 -19.44 11.07
N LEU A 115 1.52 -19.18 11.95
CA LEU A 115 2.22 -17.90 12.04
C LEU A 115 3.08 -17.66 10.80
N ASP A 116 3.85 -18.66 10.38
CA ASP A 116 4.70 -18.59 9.19
C ASP A 116 3.86 -18.35 7.92
N ALA A 117 2.71 -19.03 7.81
CA ALA A 117 1.74 -18.80 6.74
C ALA A 117 1.15 -17.37 6.78
N SER A 118 0.86 -16.85 7.98
CA SER A 118 0.35 -15.48 8.14
C SER A 118 1.40 -14.43 7.76
N GLN A 119 2.67 -14.64 8.13
CA GLN A 119 3.79 -13.76 7.77
C GLN A 119 4.05 -13.74 6.26
N LEU A 120 3.99 -14.91 5.60
CA LEU A 120 4.09 -14.99 4.15
C LEU A 120 2.96 -14.18 3.48
N LYS A 121 1.73 -14.34 3.96
CA LYS A 121 0.57 -13.58 3.45
C LYS A 121 0.75 -12.07 3.64
N LYS A 122 1.22 -11.63 4.82
CA LYS A 122 1.51 -10.22 5.10
C LYS A 122 2.53 -9.66 4.11
N MET A 123 3.64 -10.36 3.91
CA MET A 123 4.70 -9.95 2.97
C MET A 123 4.16 -9.79 1.54
N ILE A 124 3.29 -10.70 1.08
CA ILE A 124 2.66 -10.60 -0.24
C ILE A 124 1.77 -9.35 -0.32
N LEU A 125 0.93 -9.10 0.69
CA LEU A 125 0.05 -7.93 0.74
C LEU A 125 0.84 -6.61 0.77
N GLU A 126 1.95 -6.56 1.52
CA GLU A 126 2.85 -5.39 1.56
C GLU A 126 3.52 -5.12 0.21
N GLY A 127 3.92 -6.19 -0.51
CA GLY A 127 4.43 -6.07 -1.88
C GLY A 127 3.40 -5.49 -2.85
N GLN A 128 2.15 -5.94 -2.77
CA GLN A 128 1.05 -5.40 -3.57
C GLN A 128 0.76 -3.94 -3.23
N LEU A 129 0.73 -3.61 -1.94
CA LEU A 129 0.53 -2.24 -1.47
C LEU A 129 1.61 -1.30 -2.02
N THR A 130 2.87 -1.69 -1.91
CA THR A 130 4.01 -0.91 -2.43
C THR A 130 3.90 -0.70 -3.94
N SER A 131 3.53 -1.75 -4.69
CA SER A 131 3.31 -1.65 -6.14
C SER A 131 2.20 -0.66 -6.49
N LEU A 132 1.06 -0.70 -5.79
CA LEU A 132 -0.05 0.22 -6.01
C LEU A 132 0.27 1.66 -5.60
N GLU A 133 1.00 1.86 -4.50
CA GLU A 133 1.42 3.19 -4.05
C GLU A 133 2.40 3.83 -5.04
N ASN A 134 3.33 3.05 -5.61
CA ASN A 134 4.23 3.51 -6.67
C ASN A 134 3.44 3.92 -7.92
N LYS A 135 2.51 3.09 -8.39
CA LYS A 135 1.64 3.40 -9.53
C LYS A 135 0.78 4.65 -9.28
N ASN A 136 0.24 4.80 -8.08
CA ASN A 136 -0.54 5.98 -7.71
C ASN A 136 0.32 7.25 -7.73
N THR A 137 1.56 7.15 -7.25
CA THR A 137 2.53 8.26 -7.28
C THR A 137 2.92 8.63 -8.71
N GLU A 138 3.19 7.65 -9.58
CA GLU A 138 3.46 7.88 -10.99
C GLU A 138 2.29 8.57 -11.71
N ASN A 139 1.05 8.12 -11.45
CA ASN A 139 -0.14 8.76 -11.99
C ASN A 139 -0.29 10.21 -11.53
N LYS A 140 -0.04 10.50 -10.24
CA LYS A 140 -0.06 11.88 -9.70
C LYS A 140 0.99 12.76 -10.38
N VAL A 141 2.19 12.23 -10.64
CA VAL A 141 3.25 12.94 -11.36
C VAL A 141 2.85 13.22 -12.82
N LEU A 142 2.23 12.26 -13.50
CA LEU A 142 1.77 12.43 -14.88
C LEU A 142 0.65 13.48 -14.98
N THR A 143 -0.30 13.47 -14.04
CA THR A 143 -1.37 14.49 -14.01
C THR A 143 -0.81 15.89 -13.77
N SER A 144 0.19 16.04 -12.90
CA SER A 144 0.84 17.33 -12.63
C SER A 144 1.63 17.84 -13.83
N LYS A 145 2.33 16.96 -14.56
CA LYS A 145 3.06 17.34 -15.79
C LYS A 145 2.10 17.81 -16.89
N ASN A 146 0.98 17.13 -17.07
CA ASN A 146 -0.03 17.53 -18.07
C ASN A 146 -0.64 18.90 -17.74
N TRP A 147 -0.88 19.17 -16.46
CA TRP A 147 -1.33 20.49 -16.00
C TRP A 147 -0.31 21.59 -16.35
N PHE A 148 0.98 21.36 -16.07
CA PHE A 148 2.04 22.33 -16.38
C PHE A 148 2.15 22.62 -17.89
N VAL A 149 1.96 21.62 -18.76
CA VAL A 149 1.95 21.82 -20.22
C VAL A 149 0.77 22.69 -20.65
N ILE A 150 -0.42 22.47 -20.08
CA ILE A 150 -1.61 23.28 -20.37
C ILE A 150 -1.39 24.73 -19.93
N GLU A 151 -0.86 24.97 -18.73
CA GLU A 151 -0.52 26.31 -18.27
C GLU A 151 0.55 26.98 -19.14
N CYS A 152 1.59 26.24 -19.55
CA CYS A 152 2.60 26.73 -20.47
C CYS A 152 2.00 27.13 -21.82
N ILE A 153 1.06 26.36 -22.37
CA ILE A 153 0.36 26.72 -23.62
C ILE A 153 -0.47 27.99 -23.42
N PHE A 154 -1.16 28.13 -22.29
CA PHE A 154 -1.98 29.30 -21.98
C PHE A 154 -1.13 30.57 -21.77
N PHE A 155 -0.01 30.43 -21.07
CA PHE A 155 0.97 31.50 -20.87
C PHE A 155 1.66 31.87 -22.18
N CYS A 156 2.14 30.88 -22.95
CA CYS A 156 2.74 31.11 -24.25
C CYS A 156 1.76 31.75 -25.22
N SER A 157 0.46 31.45 -25.19
CA SER A 157 -0.56 32.11 -26.03
C SER A 157 -0.80 33.57 -25.60
N SER A 158 -0.77 33.83 -24.30
CA SER A 158 -0.91 35.18 -23.75
C SER A 158 0.32 36.06 -24.05
N VAL A 159 1.52 35.48 -23.96
CA VAL A 159 2.79 36.12 -24.30
C VAL A 159 3.01 36.15 -25.82
N HIS A 160 2.46 35.21 -26.60
CA HIS A 160 2.52 35.21 -28.07
C HIS A 160 1.89 36.47 -28.63
N ASN A 161 0.79 36.96 -28.06
CA ASN A 161 0.20 38.23 -28.50
C ASN A 161 1.15 39.44 -28.31
N ILE A 162 2.20 39.31 -27.51
CA ILE A 162 3.22 40.34 -27.27
C ILE A 162 4.53 40.03 -28.04
N PHE A 163 4.86 38.76 -28.31
CA PHE A 163 6.15 38.33 -28.86
C PHE A 163 6.10 37.83 -30.31
N CYS A 164 4.91 37.59 -30.88
CA CYS A 164 4.76 36.98 -32.20
C CYS A 164 5.06 37.91 -33.39
N ASP A 165 5.26 39.21 -33.15
CA ASP A 165 5.79 40.11 -34.20
C ASP A 165 7.29 39.85 -34.48
N LYS A 166 8.00 39.04 -33.67
CA LYS A 166 9.46 38.90 -33.75
C LYS A 166 10.00 37.51 -34.09
N TRP A 167 9.18 36.45 -34.10
CA TRP A 167 9.69 35.07 -34.16
C TRP A 167 9.11 34.18 -35.29
N SER A 168 8.53 34.77 -36.34
CA SER A 168 7.92 34.02 -37.46
C SER A 168 8.91 33.35 -38.44
N ASN A 169 10.13 32.97 -38.04
CA ASN A 169 11.17 32.44 -38.96
C ASN A 169 11.91 31.18 -38.50
N SER A 170 11.48 30.47 -37.45
CA SER A 170 12.15 29.24 -37.02
C SER A 170 11.11 28.20 -36.62
N SER A 171 10.79 27.31 -37.56
CA SER A 171 9.82 26.23 -37.44
C SER A 171 10.58 24.90 -37.37
N ASP A 172 10.49 24.20 -36.25
CA ASP A 172 10.85 22.77 -36.12
C ASP A 172 9.66 22.05 -35.46
N GLU A 173 8.80 21.43 -36.28
CA GLU A 173 7.48 20.90 -35.91
C GLU A 173 7.49 19.47 -35.30
N ASN A 174 8.65 18.89 -34.98
CA ASN A 174 8.75 17.44 -34.72
C ASN A 174 8.68 16.97 -33.24
N GLY A 175 8.51 17.87 -32.26
CA GLY A 175 8.70 17.51 -30.84
C GLY A 175 7.49 16.90 -30.10
N ILE A 176 6.26 17.20 -30.50
CA ILE A 176 5.08 16.99 -29.61
C ILE A 176 4.34 15.66 -29.89
N ALA A 177 4.44 15.09 -31.10
CA ALA A 177 3.70 13.88 -31.48
C ALA A 177 4.23 12.59 -30.80
N ALA A 178 5.48 12.55 -30.35
CA ALA A 178 6.09 11.34 -29.78
C ALA A 178 5.62 11.00 -28.35
N ILE A 179 5.03 11.94 -27.62
CA ILE A 179 4.70 11.77 -26.19
C ILE A 179 3.31 11.16 -25.98
N SER A 180 2.37 11.34 -26.92
CA SER A 180 0.96 10.95 -26.71
C SER A 180 0.65 9.47 -27.02
N GLY A 181 1.46 8.78 -27.84
CA GLY A 181 1.15 7.42 -28.31
C GLY A 181 1.59 6.29 -27.38
N THR A 182 2.67 6.48 -26.62
CA THR A 182 3.32 5.38 -25.86
C THR A 182 2.75 5.17 -24.45
N SER A 183 1.90 6.07 -23.96
CA SER A 183 1.43 6.06 -22.57
C SER A 183 0.23 5.11 -22.34
N THR A 184 -0.70 5.01 -23.30
CA THR A 184 -1.94 4.23 -23.09
C THR A 184 -1.77 2.73 -23.27
N GLU A 185 -0.83 2.31 -24.12
CA GLU A 185 -0.54 0.88 -24.37
C GLU A 185 0.19 0.27 -23.17
N LYS A 186 1.20 0.98 -22.65
CA LYS A 186 1.88 0.62 -21.38
C LYS A 186 0.92 0.54 -20.20
N GLN A 187 -0.07 1.45 -20.11
CA GLN A 187 -1.09 1.38 -19.07
C GLN A 187 -1.99 0.13 -19.19
N ARG A 188 -2.28 -0.34 -20.41
CA ARG A 188 -3.11 -1.54 -20.62
C ARG A 188 -2.35 -2.81 -20.26
N ASP A 189 -1.10 -2.91 -20.70
CA ASP A 189 -0.24 -4.06 -20.38
C ASP A 189 -0.04 -4.19 -18.86
N LEU A 190 0.11 -3.05 -18.17
CA LEU A 190 0.26 -3.00 -16.71
C LEU A 190 -0.99 -3.48 -15.95
N VAL A 191 -2.20 -3.23 -16.48
CA VAL A 191 -3.46 -3.71 -15.88
C VAL A 191 -3.60 -5.22 -16.07
N ASN A 192 -3.19 -5.73 -17.24
CA ASN A 192 -3.20 -7.17 -17.50
C ASN A 192 -2.20 -7.90 -16.58
N GLU A 193 -1.01 -7.35 -16.38
CA GLU A 193 -0.01 -7.92 -15.46
C GLU A 193 -0.48 -7.87 -14.00
N MET A 194 -1.19 -6.80 -13.60
CA MET A 194 -1.79 -6.72 -12.27
C MET A 194 -2.91 -7.76 -12.06
N THR A 195 -3.73 -7.99 -13.08
CA THR A 195 -4.78 -9.03 -13.04
C THR A 195 -4.17 -10.41 -12.90
N TYR A 196 -3.09 -10.69 -13.65
CA TYR A 196 -2.34 -11.94 -13.55
C TYR A 196 -1.73 -12.17 -12.16
N VAL A 197 -1.16 -11.13 -11.55
CA VAL A 197 -0.63 -11.21 -10.18
C VAL A 197 -1.74 -11.44 -9.15
N MET A 198 -2.92 -10.81 -9.34
CA MET A 198 -4.07 -11.05 -8.47
C MET A 198 -4.57 -12.49 -8.55
N ASP A 199 -4.64 -13.07 -9.76
CA ASP A 199 -5.04 -14.46 -9.96
C ASP A 199 -4.04 -15.44 -9.33
N GLN A 200 -2.73 -15.22 -9.49
CA GLN A 200 -1.71 -16.04 -8.79
C GLN A 200 -1.84 -15.95 -7.27
N VAL A 201 -2.15 -14.76 -6.74
CA VAL A 201 -2.35 -14.60 -5.28
C VAL A 201 -3.62 -15.30 -4.81
N GLN A 202 -4.66 -15.34 -5.63
CA GLN A 202 -5.86 -16.10 -5.32
C GLN A 202 -5.56 -17.61 -5.29
N GLU A 203 -4.74 -18.10 -6.21
CA GLU A 203 -4.26 -19.49 -6.23
C GLU A 203 -3.35 -19.82 -5.03
N ILE A 204 -2.46 -18.90 -4.64
CA ILE A 204 -1.62 -19.03 -3.42
C ILE A 204 -2.49 -19.02 -2.16
N ASN A 205 -3.52 -18.16 -2.08
CA ASN A 205 -4.44 -18.18 -0.94
C ASN A 205 -5.15 -19.54 -0.83
N VAL A 206 -5.67 -20.07 -1.94
CA VAL A 206 -6.36 -21.38 -1.96
C VAL A 206 -5.43 -22.52 -1.57
N THR A 207 -4.15 -22.47 -1.98
CA THR A 207 -3.15 -23.48 -1.59
C THR A 207 -2.64 -23.28 -0.16
N SER A 208 -2.57 -22.05 0.35
CA SER A 208 -2.21 -21.76 1.74
C SER A 208 -3.28 -22.20 2.75
N ASP A 209 -4.55 -22.27 2.31
CA ASP A 209 -5.66 -22.79 3.12
C ASP A 209 -5.70 -24.34 3.12
N GLN A 210 -4.91 -25.02 2.27
CA GLN A 210 -4.78 -26.46 2.35
C GLN A 210 -3.89 -26.82 3.57
N PRO A 211 -4.34 -27.75 4.44
CA PRO A 211 -3.54 -28.18 5.56
C PRO A 211 -2.25 -28.79 5.03
N LEU A 212 -1.12 -28.11 5.27
CA LEU A 212 0.21 -28.64 5.02
C LEU A 212 0.25 -30.04 5.64
N VAL A 213 0.48 -31.05 4.80
CA VAL A 213 0.60 -32.44 5.22
C VAL A 213 1.67 -32.47 6.30
N GLU A 214 1.24 -32.74 7.54
CA GLU A 214 2.06 -32.75 8.75
C GLU A 214 3.06 -33.90 8.61
N ILE A 215 4.20 -33.65 7.96
CA ILE A 215 5.30 -34.61 7.92
C ILE A 215 5.74 -34.76 9.39
N SER A 216 5.61 -35.99 9.89
CA SER A 216 5.77 -36.30 11.32
C SER A 216 7.23 -36.11 11.75
N GLU A 217 7.65 -34.89 12.06
CA GLU A 217 8.93 -34.60 12.73
C GLU A 217 8.78 -34.83 14.23
N GLU A 218 8.37 -36.04 14.59
CA GLU A 218 8.17 -36.46 15.97
C GLU A 218 9.50 -36.40 16.75
N ASP A 219 10.61 -36.75 16.07
CA ASP A 219 11.97 -36.69 16.60
C ASP A 219 12.40 -35.27 17.04
N GLU A 220 11.95 -34.23 16.32
CA GLU A 220 12.26 -32.84 16.68
C GLU A 220 11.53 -32.41 17.97
N LEU A 221 10.27 -32.84 18.11
CA LEU A 221 9.47 -32.56 19.32
C LEU A 221 10.03 -33.29 20.55
N GLU A 222 10.54 -34.50 20.37
CA GLU A 222 11.23 -35.23 21.43
C GLU A 222 12.53 -34.52 21.86
N ALA A 223 13.31 -34.01 20.91
CA ALA A 223 14.50 -33.23 21.21
C ALA A 223 14.17 -31.93 21.98
N GLU A 224 13.14 -31.18 21.56
CA GLU A 224 12.68 -29.99 22.28
C GLU A 224 12.22 -30.34 23.72
N LEU A 225 11.51 -31.46 23.88
CA LEU A 225 11.06 -31.92 25.19
C LEU A 225 12.25 -32.24 26.11
N ALA A 226 13.28 -32.91 25.58
CA ALA A 226 14.49 -33.23 26.34
C ALA A 226 15.21 -31.97 26.85
N VAL A 227 15.30 -30.93 26.02
CA VAL A 227 15.85 -29.62 26.43
C VAL A 227 15.02 -29.02 27.57
N LEU A 228 13.69 -29.01 27.45
CA LEU A 228 12.81 -28.47 28.50
C LEU A 228 12.92 -29.25 29.82
N MET A 229 13.11 -30.56 29.77
CA MET A 229 13.33 -31.39 30.96
C MET A 229 14.68 -31.08 31.62
N ASN A 230 15.73 -30.89 30.83
CA ASN A 230 17.05 -30.50 31.34
C ASN A 230 17.02 -29.11 31.98
N ASP A 231 16.34 -28.13 31.36
CA ASP A 231 16.14 -26.78 31.91
C ASP A 231 15.37 -26.81 33.24
N ALA A 232 14.37 -27.70 33.35
CA ALA A 232 13.61 -27.88 34.57
C ALA A 232 14.46 -28.52 35.70
N SER A 233 15.39 -29.42 35.35
CA SER A 233 16.27 -30.09 36.31
C SER A 233 17.43 -29.21 36.80
N ASN A 234 17.91 -28.29 35.95
CA ASN A 234 19.09 -27.45 36.25
C ASN A 234 18.76 -26.15 37.00
N LYS A 235 17.48 -25.86 37.28
CA LYS A 235 17.13 -24.71 38.13
C LYS A 235 17.25 -25.15 39.59
N PRO A 236 18.32 -24.78 40.33
CA PRO A 236 18.41 -25.11 41.74
C PRO A 236 17.16 -24.57 42.42
N SER A 237 16.49 -25.40 43.20
CA SER A 237 15.43 -24.96 44.08
C SER A 237 16.05 -24.02 45.09
N THR A 238 16.21 -22.75 44.73
CA THR A 238 16.50 -21.66 45.65
C THR A 238 15.24 -21.46 46.47
N ILE A 239 14.97 -22.44 47.33
CA ILE A 239 14.24 -22.26 48.57
C ILE A 239 15.22 -21.48 49.44
N GLU A 240 15.44 -20.21 49.10
CA GLU A 240 15.98 -19.28 50.06
C GLU A 240 14.88 -19.09 51.09
N ALA A 241 15.14 -19.71 52.23
CA ALA A 241 14.45 -19.51 53.48
C ALA A 241 14.26 -18.01 53.72
N LYS A 242 13.04 -17.51 53.46
CA LYS A 242 12.53 -16.34 54.17
C LYS A 242 12.31 -16.77 55.61
N LYS A 243 13.37 -16.65 56.41
CA LYS A 243 13.27 -16.44 57.84
C LYS A 243 12.27 -15.31 58.07
N GLU A 244 11.37 -15.62 58.98
CA GLU A 244 10.54 -14.71 59.74
C GLU A 244 11.33 -13.45 60.10
N ASP A 245 10.76 -12.28 59.79
CA ASP A 245 10.88 -11.07 60.61
C ASP A 245 9.66 -10.19 60.27
N GLU A 246 8.64 -10.41 61.10
CA GLU A 246 7.82 -9.42 61.80
C GLU A 246 7.75 -7.95 61.32
N VAL A 247 6.53 -7.39 61.48
CA VAL A 247 6.19 -5.95 61.66
C VAL A 247 6.10 -5.16 60.33
N SER A 248 5.03 -4.47 59.96
CA SER A 248 4.06 -3.68 60.72
C SER A 248 2.76 -3.55 59.93
N THR A 249 1.65 -3.69 60.64
CA THR A 249 0.37 -3.04 60.37
C THR A 249 0.53 -1.61 59.84
N HIS A 250 -0.10 -1.29 58.71
CA HIS A 250 -0.76 0.01 58.57
C HIS A 250 -1.95 -0.04 57.62
N ASN A 251 -3.09 0.30 58.21
CA ASN A 251 -4.34 0.81 57.63
C ASN A 251 -4.15 1.80 56.47
N VAL A 252 -5.28 2.07 55.80
CA VAL A 252 -5.65 3.22 54.94
C VAL A 252 -5.88 2.74 53.50
N SER A 253 -6.99 2.99 52.82
CA SER A 253 -8.31 3.53 53.14
C SER A 253 -9.13 3.27 51.88
N SER A 254 -10.40 2.94 52.08
CA SER A 254 -11.45 3.01 51.07
C SER A 254 -11.42 4.35 50.32
N GLU A 255 -11.41 4.33 48.98
CA GLU A 255 -12.01 5.41 48.23
C GLU A 255 -12.68 4.88 46.96
N LYS A 256 -13.90 5.36 46.79
CA LYS A 256 -14.98 4.86 45.96
C LYS A 256 -15.32 6.00 45.01
N THR A 257 -15.06 5.85 43.72
CA THR A 257 -15.55 6.74 42.66
C THR A 257 -15.79 5.83 41.45
N GLY A 258 -16.92 5.85 40.76
CA GLY A 258 -17.94 6.87 40.58
C GLY A 258 -18.33 6.75 39.11
N GLU A 259 -19.60 6.46 38.86
CA GLU A 259 -20.21 6.36 37.53
C GLU A 259 -19.94 7.61 36.68
N GLU A 260 -19.74 7.45 35.37
CA GLU A 260 -20.29 8.40 34.41
C GLU A 260 -20.60 7.69 33.08
N LYS A 261 -21.90 7.51 32.82
CA LYS A 261 -22.45 7.24 31.49
C LYS A 261 -22.65 8.60 30.81
N THR A 262 -22.21 8.71 29.57
CA THR A 262 -22.72 9.73 28.63
C THR A 262 -23.00 9.08 27.29
N ASP A 263 -24.13 9.52 26.74
CA ASP A 263 -24.94 9.09 25.59
C ASP A 263 -24.24 8.58 24.32
#